data_AF-M0DHQ9-F1
#
_entry.id   AF-M0DHQ9-F1
#
_cell.length_a   1.000
_cell.length_b   1.000
_cell.length_c   1.000
_cell.angle_alpha   90.00
_cell.angle_beta   90.00
_cell.angle_gamma   90.00
#
_symmetry.space_group_name_H-M   'P 1'
#
loop_
_entity.id
_entity.type
_entity.pdbx_description
1 polymer ?
#
loop_
_entity_poly.entity_id
_entity_poly.type
_entity_poly.pdbx_seq_one_letter_code
_entity_poly.pdbx_strand_id
1 'polypeptide(L)'
;MDYARNSWYMSNGDDDPADASEGADAADDGGEAGESTETAAPTLPEDPTEESLTEYLDEIADRLDAAETEADLDDVEALLDDAETGIEEADLPEPDEDDEDADDPRSDLDDRVAELRDGVEDARGPYGEDVVEAIETAAGTVEDTEWTEDGHDEVAAAVASFVDAAAETVDPDAGPDGDEIADLVAALDAVAEAVADAGLDADDDADDIAALLEATDGLEADLDDAEEWDDLETHEQLRAQGYYDVLGHYKDYPVEWAALKEHEARGNVDMILLALDSLGSDFMERHCLEAFERMGKRGKTEASVEEVLGRAEKRDRPAIRILGKMAATEATDTLVEYVEEDSNP
;
A
#
# COMPACT_ATOMS: atom_id res chain seq x y z
N MET A 1 -4.30 -28.44 -59.50
CA MET A 1 -5.57 -28.75 -60.19
C MET A 1 -6.63 -28.49 -59.12
N ASP A 2 -7.34 -27.38 -59.05
CA ASP A 2 -7.77 -26.31 -59.98
C ASP A 2 -7.97 -25.02 -59.12
N TYR A 3 -7.48 -23.83 -59.50
CA TYR A 3 -8.22 -22.70 -60.13
C TYR A 3 -9.62 -22.42 -59.50
N ALA A 4 -10.09 -21.21 -59.15
CA ALA A 4 -9.79 -19.79 -59.43
C ALA A 4 -10.58 -18.95 -58.37
N ARG A 5 -10.14 -17.80 -57.82
CA ARG A 5 -10.04 -16.42 -58.37
C ARG A 5 -11.26 -15.90 -59.15
N ASN A 6 -12.02 -14.96 -58.55
CA ASN A 6 -12.74 -13.83 -59.18
C ASN A 6 -13.29 -12.93 -58.04
N SER A 7 -12.73 -11.77 -57.65
CA SER A 7 -12.61 -10.48 -58.34
C SER A 7 -13.87 -10.07 -59.12
N TRP A 8 -14.66 -9.16 -58.55
CA TRP A 8 -15.51 -8.23 -59.29
C TRP A 8 -15.40 -6.83 -58.68
N TYR A 9 -15.38 -5.85 -59.57
CA TYR A 9 -14.90 -4.49 -59.45
C TYR A 9 -16.10 -3.52 -59.55
N MET A 10 -15.96 -2.36 -58.90
CA MET A 10 -16.63 -1.04 -59.05
C MET A 10 -17.78 -0.83 -60.06
N SER A 11 -18.77 0.00 -59.67
CA SER A 11 -19.37 1.02 -60.55
C SER A 11 -19.88 2.24 -59.77
N ASN A 12 -19.40 3.43 -60.16
CA ASN A 12 -19.90 4.77 -59.83
C ASN A 12 -21.21 5.10 -60.60
N GLY A 13 -21.93 6.12 -60.12
CA GLY A 13 -23.02 6.85 -60.81
C GLY A 13 -24.13 7.22 -59.81
N ASP A 14 -24.11 8.37 -59.12
CA ASP A 14 -24.34 9.77 -59.55
C ASP A 14 -25.81 10.12 -59.90
N ASP A 15 -26.20 11.31 -59.44
CA ASP A 15 -27.40 12.14 -59.70
C ASP A 15 -28.75 11.92 -58.96
N ASP A 16 -29.03 12.94 -58.12
CA ASP A 16 -30.27 13.53 -57.54
C ASP A 16 -31.32 13.91 -58.65
N PRO A 17 -32.56 14.44 -58.44
CA PRO A 17 -33.04 15.17 -57.26
C PRO A 17 -34.54 15.10 -56.84
N ALA A 18 -34.80 15.73 -55.69
CA ALA A 18 -36.01 16.44 -55.24
C ALA A 18 -37.33 15.68 -54.96
N ASP A 19 -37.82 15.77 -53.71
CA ASP A 19 -39.11 16.43 -53.44
C ASP A 19 -39.22 16.89 -51.97
N ALA A 20 -39.89 18.02 -51.80
CA ALA A 20 -39.97 18.86 -50.62
C ALA A 20 -41.05 18.44 -49.62
N SER A 21 -40.85 18.78 -48.35
CA SER A 21 -41.93 19.34 -47.52
C SER A 21 -41.36 20.26 -46.45
N GLU A 22 -41.54 21.56 -46.66
CA GLU A 22 -41.52 22.61 -45.63
C GLU A 22 -42.56 22.33 -44.54
N GLY A 23 -42.19 22.65 -43.31
CA GLY A 23 -43.08 22.70 -42.15
C GLY A 23 -42.35 23.33 -40.98
N ALA A 24 -42.24 24.65 -41.03
CA ALA A 24 -41.69 25.47 -39.97
C ALA A 24 -42.52 25.34 -38.67
N ASP A 25 -41.83 25.12 -37.55
CA ASP A 25 -42.25 25.70 -36.27
C ASP A 25 -40.99 26.22 -35.56
N ALA A 26 -41.00 27.52 -35.34
CA ALA A 26 -40.02 28.26 -34.58
C ALA A 26 -40.48 28.31 -33.12
N ALA A 27 -39.62 27.81 -32.24
CA ALA A 27 -39.45 28.21 -30.85
C ALA A 27 -37.94 27.98 -30.63
N ASP A 28 -37.07 28.99 -30.61
CA ASP A 28 -36.99 30.03 -29.58
C ASP A 28 -37.25 29.43 -28.20
N ASP A 29 -36.28 28.63 -27.76
CA ASP A 29 -36.00 28.45 -26.34
C ASP A 29 -34.56 28.91 -26.16
N GLY A 30 -34.42 30.02 -25.42
CA GLY A 30 -33.19 30.75 -25.28
C GLY A 30 -32.13 29.85 -24.69
N GLY A 31 -31.01 29.72 -25.41
CA GLY A 31 -29.74 29.44 -24.76
C GLY A 31 -29.50 30.58 -23.78
N GLU A 32 -29.87 30.34 -22.53
CA GLU A 32 -29.33 31.04 -21.38
C GLU A 32 -27.84 30.68 -21.40
N ALA A 33 -27.07 31.49 -22.14
CA ALA A 33 -25.67 31.65 -21.83
C ALA A 33 -25.68 32.10 -20.38
N GLY A 34 -25.35 31.17 -19.47
CA GLY A 34 -25.05 31.50 -18.09
C GLY A 34 -24.02 32.61 -18.16
N GLU A 35 -24.48 33.83 -17.89
CA GLU A 35 -23.59 34.93 -17.60
C GLU A 35 -22.94 34.46 -16.31
N SER A 36 -21.74 33.86 -16.40
CA SER A 36 -20.83 33.73 -15.27
C SER A 36 -20.58 35.16 -14.82
N THR A 37 -21.48 35.68 -14.00
CA THR A 37 -21.19 36.81 -13.13
C THR A 37 -20.16 36.27 -12.18
N GLU A 38 -18.91 36.28 -12.64
CA GLU A 38 -17.73 36.18 -11.79
C GLU A 38 -17.91 37.27 -10.74
N THR A 39 -18.40 36.85 -9.57
CA THR A 39 -18.59 37.75 -8.44
C THR A 39 -17.20 38.29 -8.14
N ALA A 40 -17.06 39.61 -8.25
CA ALA A 40 -15.78 40.27 -8.08
C ALA A 40 -15.13 39.78 -6.79
N ALA A 41 -13.87 39.35 -6.87
CA ALA A 41 -13.14 38.84 -5.72
C ALA A 41 -13.23 39.86 -4.57
N PRO A 42 -13.47 39.40 -3.33
CA PRO A 42 -13.53 40.28 -2.19
C PRO A 42 -12.16 40.96 -2.04
N THR A 43 -12.17 42.23 -1.63
CA THR A 43 -10.92 43.01 -1.50
C THR A 43 -10.62 43.26 -0.05
N LEU A 44 -9.37 43.04 0.35
CA LEU A 44 -8.89 43.37 1.68
C LEU A 44 -9.26 44.82 2.06
N PRO A 45 -9.84 45.07 3.25
CA PRO A 45 -10.23 46.41 3.67
C PRO A 45 -9.02 47.33 3.84
N GLU A 46 -9.12 48.59 3.37
CA GLU A 46 -8.03 49.57 3.45
C GLU A 46 -7.68 49.99 4.90
N ASP A 47 -8.65 49.92 5.81
CA ASP A 47 -8.51 50.20 7.25
C ASP A 47 -9.02 48.97 8.03
N PRO A 48 -8.20 47.92 8.21
CA PRO A 48 -8.65 46.66 8.78
C PRO A 48 -8.98 46.80 10.27
N THR A 49 -10.25 46.57 10.59
CA THR A 49 -10.77 46.35 11.95
C THR A 49 -11.19 44.90 12.10
N GLU A 50 -11.33 44.42 13.34
CA GLU A 50 -11.87 43.09 13.66
C GLU A 50 -13.16 42.80 12.87
N GLU A 51 -14.19 43.66 12.99
CA GLU A 51 -15.46 43.45 12.27
C GLU A 51 -15.29 43.40 10.74
N SER A 52 -14.40 44.20 10.15
CA SER A 52 -14.19 44.20 8.70
C SER A 52 -13.38 43.00 8.21
N LEU A 53 -12.46 42.48 9.02
CA LEU A 53 -11.69 41.27 8.73
C LEU A 53 -12.58 40.05 8.88
N THR A 54 -13.47 40.01 9.88
CA THR A 54 -14.49 38.97 9.98
C THR A 54 -15.41 38.96 8.77
N GLU A 55 -15.92 40.12 8.32
CA GLU A 55 -16.75 40.20 7.12
C GLU A 55 -15.98 39.75 5.87
N TYR A 56 -14.69 40.09 5.76
CA TYR A 56 -13.84 39.62 4.67
C TYR A 56 -13.64 38.09 4.69
N LEU A 57 -13.40 37.50 5.86
CA LEU A 57 -13.29 36.03 6.02
C LEU A 57 -14.63 35.32 5.75
N ASP A 58 -15.76 35.92 6.09
CA ASP A 58 -17.08 35.40 5.74
C ASP A 58 -17.29 35.43 4.22
N GLU A 59 -16.86 36.49 3.53
CA GLU A 59 -16.89 36.56 2.05
C GLU A 59 -15.95 35.52 1.39
N ILE A 60 -14.79 35.26 2.00
CA ILE A 60 -13.87 34.20 1.55
C ILE A 60 -14.52 32.82 1.76
N ALA A 61 -15.18 32.60 2.90
CA ALA A 61 -15.90 31.36 3.18
C ALA A 61 -17.03 31.11 2.15
N ASP A 62 -17.81 32.14 1.83
CA ASP A 62 -18.84 32.06 0.78
C ASP A 62 -18.24 31.74 -0.60
N ARG A 63 -17.00 32.19 -0.87
CA ARG A 63 -16.28 31.89 -2.11
C ARG A 63 -15.74 30.47 -2.13
N LEU A 64 -15.21 29.97 -1.02
CA LEU A 64 -14.84 28.56 -0.85
C LEU A 64 -16.03 27.64 -1.10
N ASP A 65 -17.19 27.94 -0.49
CA ASP A 65 -18.43 27.19 -0.70
C ASP A 65 -18.93 27.20 -2.16
N ALA A 66 -18.49 28.19 -2.95
CA ALA A 66 -18.85 28.35 -4.35
C ALA A 66 -17.74 27.94 -5.33
N ALA A 67 -16.57 27.52 -4.83
CA ALA A 67 -15.47 27.07 -5.66
C ALA A 67 -15.86 25.75 -6.34
N GLU A 68 -15.72 25.70 -7.67
CA GLU A 68 -16.03 24.50 -8.46
C GLU A 68 -14.77 23.88 -9.08
N THR A 69 -13.63 24.58 -9.04
CA THR A 69 -12.38 24.18 -9.69
C THR A 69 -11.16 24.41 -8.79
N GLU A 70 -10.06 23.72 -9.07
CA GLU A 70 -8.76 23.93 -8.42
C GLU A 70 -8.26 25.38 -8.57
N ALA A 71 -8.55 26.02 -9.71
CA ALA A 71 -8.22 27.42 -9.92
C ALA A 71 -9.04 28.36 -9.02
N ASP A 72 -10.31 28.04 -8.75
CA ASP A 72 -11.12 28.80 -7.79
C ASP A 72 -10.59 28.63 -6.36
N LEU A 73 -10.11 27.42 -6.01
CA LEU A 73 -9.48 27.15 -4.71
C LEU A 73 -8.14 27.89 -4.55
N ASP A 74 -7.30 27.94 -5.59
CA ASP A 74 -6.07 28.73 -5.61
C ASP A 74 -6.35 30.24 -5.43
N ASP A 75 -7.44 30.75 -6.02
CA ASP A 75 -7.90 32.12 -5.82
C ASP A 75 -8.34 32.36 -4.37
N VAL A 76 -9.02 31.38 -3.74
CA VAL A 76 -9.41 31.43 -2.31
C VAL A 76 -8.18 31.43 -1.41
N GLU A 77 -7.21 30.56 -1.67
CA GLU A 77 -5.93 30.50 -0.95
C GLU A 77 -5.20 31.85 -1.00
N ALA A 78 -5.14 32.47 -2.18
CA ALA A 78 -4.54 33.80 -2.33
C ALA A 78 -5.26 34.89 -1.50
N LEU A 79 -6.58 34.79 -1.37
CA LEU A 79 -7.36 35.70 -0.51
C LEU A 79 -7.11 35.44 0.98
N LEU A 80 -6.88 34.19 1.38
CA LEU A 80 -6.50 33.83 2.76
C LEU A 80 -5.11 34.36 3.11
N ASP A 81 -4.15 34.31 2.18
CA ASP A 81 -2.83 34.93 2.34
C ASP A 81 -2.93 36.47 2.49
N ASP A 82 -3.79 37.11 1.70
CA ASP A 82 -4.10 38.54 1.84
C ASP A 82 -4.75 38.84 3.20
N ALA A 83 -5.67 37.97 3.67
CA ALA A 83 -6.33 38.10 4.96
C ALA A 83 -5.33 38.00 6.13
N GLU A 84 -4.44 37.01 6.12
CA GLU A 84 -3.38 36.84 7.12
C GLU A 84 -2.48 38.08 7.18
N THR A 85 -2.05 38.58 6.02
CA THR A 85 -1.30 39.85 5.95
C THR A 85 -2.10 41.01 6.55
N GLY A 86 -3.39 41.10 6.26
CA GLY A 86 -4.29 42.11 6.81
C GLY A 86 -4.43 42.04 8.34
N ILE A 87 -4.52 40.83 8.91
CA ILE A 87 -4.59 40.59 10.35
C ILE A 87 -3.28 40.99 11.05
N GLU A 88 -2.14 40.67 10.44
CA GLU A 88 -0.82 41.06 10.95
C GLU A 88 -0.64 42.59 10.98
N GLU A 89 -1.06 43.29 9.93
CA GLU A 89 -0.91 44.75 9.82
C GLU A 89 -1.96 45.53 10.61
N ALA A 90 -3.09 44.91 10.97
CA ALA A 90 -4.17 45.55 11.69
C ALA A 90 -3.78 45.96 13.13
N ASP A 91 -4.22 47.15 13.54
CA ASP A 91 -4.08 47.67 14.91
C ASP A 91 -5.20 47.10 15.80
N LEU A 92 -5.21 45.78 15.96
CA LEU A 92 -6.18 45.05 16.78
C LEU A 92 -5.87 45.18 18.28
N PRO A 93 -6.91 45.16 19.15
CA PRO A 93 -6.71 45.14 20.60
C PRO A 93 -5.79 43.99 21.03
N GLU A 94 -4.79 44.30 21.86
CA GLU A 94 -3.98 43.26 22.52
C GLU A 94 -4.77 42.66 23.70
N PRO A 95 -4.69 41.33 23.93
CA PRO A 95 -5.31 40.70 25.10
C PRO A 95 -4.65 41.19 26.39
N ASP A 96 -5.40 41.22 27.49
CA ASP A 96 -4.86 41.56 28.81
C ASP A 96 -4.00 40.39 29.33
N GLU A 97 -2.68 40.58 29.39
CA GLU A 97 -1.75 39.54 29.88
C GLU A 97 -2.04 39.05 31.32
N ASP A 98 -2.77 39.85 32.11
CA ASP A 98 -3.15 39.52 33.49
C ASP A 98 -4.51 38.77 33.58
N ASP A 99 -5.23 38.56 32.47
CA ASP A 99 -6.53 37.87 32.42
C ASP A 99 -6.54 36.77 31.35
N GLU A 100 -6.63 35.50 31.79
CA GLU A 100 -6.64 34.32 30.91
C GLU A 100 -7.93 34.18 30.09
N ASP A 101 -8.98 34.92 30.44
CA ASP A 101 -10.25 34.99 29.71
C ASP A 101 -10.37 36.28 28.88
N ALA A 102 -9.30 37.04 28.69
CA ALA A 102 -9.32 38.25 27.86
C ALA A 102 -9.60 37.91 26.39
N ASP A 103 -10.47 38.69 25.75
CA ASP A 103 -10.73 38.57 24.31
C ASP A 103 -9.42 38.82 23.52
N ASP A 104 -9.03 37.87 22.68
CA ASP A 104 -7.88 37.95 21.77
C ASP A 104 -8.39 37.91 20.32
N PRO A 105 -8.83 39.06 19.78
CA PRO A 105 -9.42 39.11 18.45
C PRO A 105 -8.43 38.72 17.34
N ARG A 106 -7.11 38.82 17.59
CA ARG A 106 -6.12 38.36 16.61
C ARG A 106 -6.10 36.84 16.57
N SER A 107 -6.01 36.18 17.73
CA SER A 107 -6.04 34.72 17.80
C SER A 107 -7.32 34.13 17.20
N ASP A 108 -8.48 34.75 17.46
CA ASP A 108 -9.77 34.28 16.91
C ASP A 108 -9.81 34.36 15.36
N LEU A 109 -9.24 35.41 14.77
CA LEU A 109 -9.15 35.57 13.32
C LEU A 109 -8.14 34.60 12.70
N ASP A 110 -6.99 34.38 13.34
CA ASP A 110 -5.98 33.42 12.89
C ASP A 110 -6.54 31.98 12.92
N ASP A 111 -7.27 31.61 13.97
CA ASP A 111 -7.96 30.33 14.07
C ASP A 111 -9.00 30.16 12.94
N ARG A 112 -9.72 31.23 12.59
CA ARG A 112 -10.68 31.21 11.48
C ARG A 112 -10.00 31.05 10.11
N VAL A 113 -8.85 31.68 9.90
CA VAL A 113 -8.03 31.48 8.68
C VAL A 113 -7.57 30.03 8.59
N ALA A 114 -7.09 29.45 9.70
CA ALA A 114 -6.69 28.05 9.74
C ALA A 114 -7.84 27.10 9.40
N GLU A 115 -9.03 27.33 9.96
CA GLU A 115 -10.24 26.56 9.62
C GLU A 115 -10.58 26.65 8.13
N LEU A 116 -10.48 27.83 7.53
CA LEU A 116 -10.76 28.00 6.09
C LEU A 116 -9.69 27.35 5.21
N ARG A 117 -8.41 27.37 5.62
CA ARG A 117 -7.34 26.65 4.92
C ARG A 117 -7.55 25.14 4.97
N ASP A 118 -7.90 24.59 6.14
CA ASP A 118 -8.28 23.18 6.25
C ASP A 118 -9.46 22.86 5.30
N GLY A 119 -10.44 23.78 5.20
CA GLY A 119 -11.56 23.66 4.25
C GLY A 119 -11.17 23.71 2.78
N VAL A 120 -10.14 24.48 2.40
CA VAL A 120 -9.57 24.49 1.03
C VAL A 120 -8.93 23.14 0.73
N GLU A 121 -8.08 22.64 1.63
CA GLU A 121 -7.43 21.33 1.47
C GLU A 121 -8.44 20.19 1.37
N ASP A 122 -9.49 20.19 2.20
CA ASP A 122 -10.59 19.21 2.15
C ASP A 122 -11.41 19.30 0.84
N ALA A 123 -11.42 20.46 0.18
CA ALA A 123 -12.13 20.69 -1.07
C ALA A 123 -11.32 20.33 -2.32
N ARG A 124 -9.99 20.24 -2.20
CA ARG A 124 -9.13 19.82 -3.31
C ARG A 124 -9.44 18.39 -3.74
N GLY A 125 -9.48 18.18 -5.05
CA GLY A 125 -9.71 16.86 -5.63
C GLY A 125 -8.47 15.95 -5.55
N PRO A 126 -8.64 14.65 -5.81
CA PRO A 126 -7.49 13.79 -6.05
C PRO A 126 -6.79 14.18 -7.35
N TYR A 127 -5.47 14.03 -7.36
CA TYR A 127 -4.59 14.26 -8.50
C TYR A 127 -4.09 12.94 -9.09
N GLY A 128 -3.56 13.00 -10.32
CA GLY A 128 -2.85 11.87 -10.90
C GLY A 128 -1.65 11.41 -10.07
N GLU A 129 -1.05 12.30 -9.27
CA GLU A 129 0.03 11.94 -8.32
C GLU A 129 -0.47 11.01 -7.20
N ASP A 130 -1.71 11.18 -6.72
CA ASP A 130 -2.29 10.29 -5.71
C ASP A 130 -2.49 8.86 -6.25
N VAL A 131 -2.88 8.74 -7.52
CA VAL A 131 -2.98 7.44 -8.21
C VAL A 131 -1.59 6.79 -8.31
N VAL A 132 -0.57 7.55 -8.68
CA VAL A 132 0.82 7.05 -8.76
C VAL A 132 1.29 6.54 -7.39
N GLU A 133 1.07 7.31 -6.33
CA GLU A 133 1.43 6.90 -4.96
C GLU A 133 0.70 5.61 -4.53
N ALA A 134 -0.59 5.49 -4.87
CA ALA A 134 -1.37 4.28 -4.59
C ALA A 134 -0.81 3.05 -5.33
N ILE A 135 -0.45 3.19 -6.61
CA ILE A 135 0.17 2.12 -7.39
C ILE A 135 1.53 1.72 -6.83
N GLU A 136 2.39 2.69 -6.48
CA GLU A 136 3.71 2.43 -5.89
C GLU A 136 3.57 1.73 -4.53
N THR A 137 2.56 2.09 -3.73
CA THR A 137 2.24 1.42 -2.47
C THR A 137 1.85 -0.05 -2.70
N ALA A 138 0.95 -0.32 -3.66
CA ALA A 138 0.57 -1.68 -4.03
C ALA A 138 1.76 -2.50 -4.56
N ALA A 139 2.63 -1.88 -5.37
CA ALA A 139 3.86 -2.51 -5.85
C ALA A 139 4.81 -2.89 -4.70
N GLY A 140 4.93 -2.03 -3.69
CA GLY A 140 5.64 -2.33 -2.45
C GLY A 140 5.07 -3.54 -1.72
N THR A 141 3.75 -3.64 -1.58
CA THR A 141 3.08 -4.82 -0.99
C THR A 141 3.40 -6.10 -1.77
N VAL A 142 3.33 -6.05 -3.10
CA VAL A 142 3.65 -7.21 -3.95
C VAL A 142 5.11 -7.67 -3.77
N GLU A 143 6.06 -6.74 -3.65
CA GLU A 143 7.49 -7.04 -3.50
C GLU A 143 7.85 -7.55 -2.08
N ASP A 144 7.31 -6.91 -1.05
CA ASP A 144 7.74 -7.12 0.34
C ASP A 144 7.07 -8.33 1.02
N THR A 145 5.94 -8.80 0.50
CA THR A 145 5.19 -9.92 1.08
C THR A 145 5.73 -11.29 0.65
N GLU A 146 5.83 -12.21 1.62
CA GLU A 146 6.16 -13.61 1.35
C GLU A 146 4.89 -14.38 0.96
N TRP A 147 4.58 -14.43 -0.32
CA TRP A 147 3.40 -15.12 -0.86
C TRP A 147 3.53 -16.65 -0.88
N THR A 148 2.40 -17.37 -0.75
CA THR A 148 2.37 -18.81 -1.05
C THR A 148 2.33 -19.07 -2.56
N GLU A 149 2.37 -20.34 -2.99
CA GLU A 149 2.19 -20.67 -4.41
C GLU A 149 0.77 -20.28 -4.89
N ASP A 150 -0.25 -20.48 -4.05
CA ASP A 150 -1.63 -20.09 -4.35
C ASP A 150 -1.78 -18.56 -4.30
N GLY A 151 -1.19 -17.89 -3.30
CA GLY A 151 -1.17 -16.43 -3.20
C GLY A 151 -0.46 -15.77 -4.38
N HIS A 152 0.59 -16.38 -4.92
CA HIS A 152 1.30 -15.87 -6.11
C HIS A 152 0.41 -15.84 -7.36
N ASP A 153 -0.40 -16.88 -7.57
CA ASP A 153 -1.39 -16.93 -8.65
C ASP A 153 -2.52 -15.90 -8.44
N GLU A 154 -2.93 -15.66 -7.19
CA GLU A 154 -3.95 -14.67 -6.81
C GLU A 154 -3.45 -13.24 -7.06
N VAL A 155 -2.24 -12.90 -6.61
CA VAL A 155 -1.59 -11.60 -6.84
C VAL A 155 -1.40 -11.35 -8.34
N ALA A 156 -0.97 -12.34 -9.12
CA ALA A 156 -0.86 -12.20 -10.57
C ALA A 156 -2.20 -11.89 -11.24
N ALA A 157 -3.29 -12.51 -10.76
CA ALA A 157 -4.64 -12.23 -11.26
C ALA A 157 -5.13 -10.82 -10.87
N ALA A 158 -4.84 -10.38 -9.64
CA ALA A 158 -5.16 -9.04 -9.16
C ALA A 158 -4.47 -7.96 -10.00
N VAL A 159 -3.15 -8.08 -10.18
CA VAL A 159 -2.36 -7.15 -11.00
C VAL A 159 -2.83 -7.14 -12.44
N ALA A 160 -3.11 -8.30 -13.04
CA ALA A 160 -3.64 -8.35 -14.40
C ALA A 160 -5.01 -7.66 -14.53
N SER A 161 -5.91 -7.84 -13.55
CA SER A 161 -7.21 -7.18 -13.52
C SER A 161 -7.08 -5.66 -13.39
N PHE A 162 -6.17 -5.21 -12.53
CA PHE A 162 -5.86 -3.79 -12.35
C PHE A 162 -5.30 -3.17 -13.64
N VAL A 163 -4.31 -3.80 -14.28
CA VAL A 163 -3.73 -3.32 -15.54
C VAL A 163 -4.80 -3.24 -16.63
N ASP A 164 -5.68 -4.24 -16.74
CA ASP A 164 -6.80 -4.21 -17.68
C ASP A 164 -7.79 -3.06 -17.40
N ALA A 165 -8.05 -2.74 -16.13
CA ALA A 165 -8.89 -1.61 -15.73
C ALA A 165 -8.22 -0.27 -16.03
N ALA A 166 -6.94 -0.11 -15.67
CA ALA A 166 -6.17 1.10 -15.94
C ALA A 166 -6.04 1.37 -17.45
N ALA A 167 -5.97 0.30 -18.27
CA ALA A 167 -5.92 0.38 -19.73
C ALA A 167 -7.17 1.03 -20.36
N GLU A 168 -8.27 1.19 -19.63
CA GLU A 168 -9.44 1.93 -20.09
C GLU A 168 -9.20 3.45 -20.09
N THR A 169 -8.32 3.94 -19.22
CA THR A 169 -8.03 5.37 -19.01
C THR A 169 -6.68 5.77 -19.61
N VAL A 170 -5.62 5.05 -19.26
CA VAL A 170 -4.26 5.27 -19.75
C VAL A 170 -3.83 4.11 -20.65
N ASP A 171 -2.88 4.31 -21.57
CA ASP A 171 -2.31 3.20 -22.38
C ASP A 171 -0.97 2.82 -21.76
N PRO A 172 -0.94 1.95 -20.73
CA PRO A 172 0.32 1.41 -20.26
C PRO A 172 0.89 0.60 -21.41
N ASP A 173 2.09 0.95 -21.89
CA ASP A 173 2.83 0.18 -22.91
C ASP A 173 3.35 -1.15 -22.30
N ALA A 174 2.52 -1.79 -21.45
CA ALA A 174 2.84 -2.90 -20.57
C ALA A 174 1.57 -3.71 -20.21
N GLY A 175 1.73 -5.03 -20.30
CA GLY A 175 1.03 -5.99 -19.45
C GLY A 175 2.10 -6.87 -18.78
N PRO A 176 1.77 -7.66 -17.75
CA PRO A 176 2.77 -8.51 -17.10
C PRO A 176 3.44 -9.43 -18.14
N ASP A 177 4.76 -9.29 -18.28
CA ASP A 177 5.60 -10.09 -19.20
C ASP A 177 5.78 -11.55 -18.70
N GLY A 178 5.29 -11.82 -17.50
CA GLY A 178 5.29 -13.10 -16.79
C GLY A 178 4.58 -12.95 -15.45
N ASP A 179 4.51 -14.06 -14.71
CA ASP A 179 3.81 -14.09 -13.43
C ASP A 179 4.79 -13.90 -12.25
N GLU A 180 6.11 -13.86 -12.48
CA GLU A 180 7.09 -13.67 -11.39
C GLU A 180 6.87 -12.32 -10.69
N ILE A 181 7.09 -12.24 -9.37
CA ILE A 181 6.90 -10.99 -8.58
C ILE A 181 7.56 -9.77 -9.24
N ALA A 182 8.78 -9.93 -9.76
CA ALA A 182 9.49 -8.86 -10.45
C ALA A 182 8.80 -8.39 -11.74
N ASP A 183 8.13 -9.29 -12.47
CA ASP A 183 7.37 -8.96 -13.68
C ASP A 183 6.05 -8.24 -13.31
N LEU A 184 5.42 -8.64 -12.21
CA LEU A 184 4.20 -8.00 -11.68
C LEU A 184 4.47 -6.57 -11.20
N VAL A 185 5.53 -6.37 -10.41
CA VAL A 185 5.97 -5.04 -9.96
C VAL A 185 6.31 -4.16 -11.15
N ALA A 186 7.03 -4.68 -12.15
CA ALA A 186 7.34 -3.93 -13.36
C ALA A 186 6.09 -3.52 -14.17
N ALA A 187 5.02 -4.32 -14.12
CA ALA A 187 3.75 -3.97 -14.75
C ALA A 187 3.07 -2.81 -14.01
N LEU A 188 3.07 -2.83 -12.66
CA LEU A 188 2.54 -1.73 -11.83
C LEU A 188 3.34 -0.44 -12.06
N ASP A 189 4.67 -0.51 -12.05
CA ASP A 189 5.55 0.63 -12.33
C ASP A 189 5.26 1.25 -13.71
N ALA A 190 4.98 0.42 -14.72
CA ALA A 190 4.65 0.91 -16.05
C ALA A 190 3.28 1.60 -16.12
N VAL A 191 2.30 1.15 -15.33
CA VAL A 191 1.01 1.87 -15.19
C VAL A 191 1.22 3.20 -14.48
N ALA A 192 2.01 3.23 -13.40
CA ALA A 192 2.35 4.46 -12.69
C ALA A 192 3.05 5.48 -13.63
N GLU A 193 4.02 5.03 -14.44
CA GLU A 193 4.67 5.89 -15.45
C GLU A 193 3.65 6.40 -16.48
N ALA A 194 2.72 5.55 -16.94
CA ALA A 194 1.69 5.96 -17.89
C ALA A 194 0.71 6.99 -17.31
N VAL A 195 0.34 6.87 -16.04
CA VAL A 195 -0.49 7.86 -15.33
C VAL A 195 0.26 9.19 -15.20
N ALA A 196 1.51 9.16 -14.77
CA ALA A 196 2.33 10.37 -14.66
C ALA A 196 2.52 11.08 -16.01
N ASP A 197 2.76 10.31 -17.09
CA ASP A 197 2.93 10.83 -18.45
C ASP A 197 1.62 11.32 -19.09
N ALA A 198 0.47 10.80 -18.65
CA ALA A 198 -0.84 11.25 -19.12
C ALA A 198 -1.11 12.71 -18.73
N GLY A 199 -0.57 13.15 -17.59
CA GLY A 199 -0.72 14.51 -17.10
C GLY A 199 -2.18 14.87 -16.83
N LEU A 200 -2.88 13.98 -16.12
CA LEU A 200 -4.30 14.12 -15.76
C LEU A 200 -4.53 15.40 -14.97
N ASP A 201 -5.50 16.18 -15.40
CA ASP A 201 -5.94 17.41 -14.74
C ASP A 201 -7.01 17.08 -13.69
N ALA A 202 -6.88 17.64 -12.48
CA ALA A 202 -7.76 17.30 -11.36
C ALA A 202 -9.22 17.72 -11.58
N ASP A 203 -9.47 18.76 -12.37
CA ASP A 203 -10.82 19.23 -12.68
C ASP A 203 -11.36 18.53 -13.94
N ASP A 204 -10.60 18.58 -15.04
CA ASP A 204 -11.05 18.08 -16.35
C ASP A 204 -11.09 16.54 -16.41
N ASP A 205 -10.20 15.85 -15.70
CA ASP A 205 -10.06 14.39 -15.69
C ASP A 205 -10.47 13.76 -14.32
N ALA A 206 -11.25 14.47 -13.50
CA ALA A 206 -11.67 14.03 -12.17
C ALA A 206 -12.31 12.63 -12.14
N ASP A 207 -13.19 12.34 -13.11
CA ASP A 207 -13.87 11.03 -13.22
C ASP A 207 -12.87 9.91 -13.55
N ASP A 208 -11.85 10.20 -14.36
CA ASP A 208 -10.82 9.24 -14.78
C ASP A 208 -9.84 8.96 -13.64
N ILE A 209 -9.43 10.00 -12.88
CA ILE A 209 -8.62 9.87 -11.66
C ILE A 209 -9.38 9.03 -10.62
N ALA A 210 -10.67 9.34 -10.38
CA ALA A 210 -11.48 8.59 -9.43
C ALA A 210 -11.65 7.12 -9.83
N ALA A 211 -11.80 6.82 -11.13
CA ALA A 211 -11.88 5.44 -11.62
C ALA A 211 -10.55 4.68 -11.44
N LEU A 212 -9.41 5.35 -11.65
CA LEU A 212 -8.10 4.76 -11.39
C LEU A 212 -7.88 4.48 -9.89
N LEU A 213 -8.29 5.40 -9.01
CA LEU A 213 -8.24 5.19 -7.56
C LEU A 213 -9.16 4.03 -7.11
N GLU A 214 -10.38 3.93 -7.66
CA GLU A 214 -11.24 2.77 -7.40
C GLU A 214 -10.60 1.45 -7.88
N ALA A 215 -9.87 1.49 -8.99
CA ALA A 215 -9.12 0.33 -9.47
C ALA A 215 -7.93 0.00 -8.55
N THR A 216 -7.22 0.98 -8.02
CA THR A 216 -6.15 0.74 -7.02
C THR A 216 -6.71 0.22 -5.70
N ASP A 217 -7.86 0.72 -5.25
CA ASP A 217 -8.55 0.18 -4.06
C ASP A 217 -8.96 -1.29 -4.28
N GLY A 218 -9.41 -1.61 -5.49
CA GLY A 218 -9.71 -2.98 -5.89
C GLY A 218 -8.47 -3.87 -5.89
N LEU A 219 -7.34 -3.37 -6.40
CA LEU A 219 -6.05 -4.06 -6.34
C LEU A 219 -5.62 -4.30 -4.89
N GLU A 220 -5.65 -3.28 -4.03
CA GLU A 220 -5.27 -3.40 -2.61
C GLU A 220 -6.13 -4.45 -1.90
N ALA A 221 -7.44 -4.43 -2.11
CA ALA A 221 -8.34 -5.42 -1.53
C ALA A 221 -8.05 -6.85 -2.01
N ASP A 222 -7.74 -7.03 -3.29
CA ASP A 222 -7.38 -8.35 -3.83
C ASP A 222 -6.00 -8.82 -3.33
N LEU A 223 -5.06 -7.91 -3.08
CA LEU A 223 -3.76 -8.22 -2.47
C LEU A 223 -3.92 -8.62 -0.99
N ASP A 224 -4.76 -7.91 -0.24
CA ASP A 224 -5.08 -8.23 1.17
C ASP A 224 -5.79 -9.59 1.33
N ASP A 225 -6.56 -10.01 0.31
CA ASP A 225 -7.26 -11.30 0.30
C ASP A 225 -6.36 -12.46 -0.17
N ALA A 226 -5.21 -12.18 -0.79
CA ALA A 226 -4.30 -13.19 -1.33
C ALA A 226 -3.52 -13.93 -0.22
N GLU A 227 -3.25 -15.23 -0.42
CA GLU A 227 -2.67 -16.06 0.65
C GLU A 227 -1.19 -15.73 0.94
N GLU A 228 -0.91 -15.22 2.14
CA GLU A 228 0.44 -15.00 2.64
C GLU A 228 1.03 -16.26 3.30
N TRP A 229 2.35 -16.37 3.32
CA TRP A 229 3.03 -17.48 3.99
C TRP A 229 2.67 -17.60 5.47
N ASP A 230 2.45 -16.47 6.14
CA ASP A 230 2.10 -16.42 7.56
C ASP A 230 0.65 -16.81 7.84
N ASP A 231 -0.22 -16.87 6.81
CA ASP A 231 -1.60 -17.37 6.93
C ASP A 231 -1.67 -18.90 7.06
N LEU A 232 -0.65 -19.60 6.55
CA LEU A 232 -0.59 -21.05 6.59
C LEU A 232 -0.50 -21.57 8.03
N GLU A 233 -1.25 -22.64 8.35
CA GLU A 233 -1.05 -23.32 9.62
C GLU A 233 0.36 -23.92 9.70
N THR A 234 0.92 -24.06 10.91
CA THR A 234 2.28 -24.64 11.11
C THR A 234 2.48 -25.97 10.38
N HIS A 235 1.44 -26.82 10.28
CA HIS A 235 1.54 -28.10 9.56
C HIS A 235 1.66 -27.92 8.04
N GLU A 236 1.06 -26.87 7.50
CA GLU A 236 1.07 -26.52 6.08
C GLU A 236 2.42 -25.91 5.72
N GLN A 237 2.92 -24.96 6.51
CA GLN A 237 4.28 -24.42 6.34
C GLN A 237 5.34 -25.54 6.39
N LEU A 238 5.24 -26.45 7.37
CA LEU A 238 6.15 -27.60 7.46
C LEU A 238 6.03 -28.53 6.25
N ARG A 239 4.83 -28.68 5.68
CA ARG A 239 4.63 -29.49 4.47
C ARG A 239 5.26 -28.82 3.26
N ALA A 240 5.04 -27.53 3.05
CA ALA A 240 5.63 -26.76 1.96
C ALA A 240 7.17 -26.77 2.03
N GLN A 241 7.73 -26.72 3.23
CA GLN A 241 9.18 -26.88 3.47
C GLN A 241 9.69 -28.34 3.40
N GLY A 242 8.84 -29.31 3.03
CA GLY A 242 9.24 -30.71 2.82
C GLY A 242 9.53 -31.50 4.10
N TYR A 243 9.09 -31.03 5.27
CA TYR A 243 9.32 -31.70 6.56
C TYR A 243 8.72 -33.11 6.62
N TYR A 244 7.61 -33.32 5.93
CA TYR A 244 6.96 -34.63 5.94
C TYR A 244 7.43 -35.57 4.83
N ASP A 245 8.23 -35.12 3.88
CA ASP A 245 8.70 -35.92 2.72
C ASP A 245 9.57 -37.10 3.12
N VAL A 246 10.12 -37.03 4.33
CA VAL A 246 10.91 -38.11 4.93
C VAL A 246 10.05 -39.35 5.23
N LEU A 247 8.74 -39.18 5.39
CA LEU A 247 7.81 -40.21 5.80
C LEU A 247 7.41 -41.12 4.64
N GLY A 248 7.48 -42.44 4.87
CA GLY A 248 6.88 -43.42 3.96
C GLY A 248 5.39 -43.70 4.23
N HIS A 249 4.86 -43.23 5.37
CA HIS A 249 3.46 -43.34 5.76
C HIS A 249 3.10 -42.35 6.89
N TYR A 250 1.84 -41.91 6.94
CA TYR A 250 1.33 -40.94 7.93
C TYR A 250 0.59 -41.59 9.12
N LYS A 251 0.82 -42.88 9.37
CA LYS A 251 0.02 -43.64 10.34
C LYS A 251 0.46 -43.45 11.80
N ASP A 252 1.71 -43.05 12.04
CA ASP A 252 2.24 -42.90 13.38
C ASP A 252 1.95 -41.50 13.92
N TYR A 253 1.26 -41.42 15.06
CA TYR A 253 0.83 -40.16 15.67
C TYR A 253 1.60 -39.88 16.97
N PRO A 254 2.10 -38.64 17.19
CA PRO A 254 2.04 -37.47 16.28
C PRO A 254 2.96 -37.63 15.05
N VAL A 255 2.50 -37.14 13.89
CA VAL A 255 3.23 -37.31 12.61
C VAL A 255 4.51 -36.48 12.58
N GLU A 256 4.51 -35.35 13.27
CA GLU A 256 5.63 -34.43 13.46
C GLU A 256 6.80 -35.14 14.15
N TRP A 257 6.49 -35.94 15.18
CA TRP A 257 7.49 -36.71 15.90
C TRP A 257 8.00 -37.91 15.11
N ALA A 258 7.13 -38.52 14.28
CA ALA A 258 7.55 -39.56 13.36
C ALA A 258 8.56 -39.00 12.33
N ALA A 259 8.27 -37.83 11.75
CA ALA A 259 9.16 -37.16 10.80
C ALA A 259 10.49 -36.77 11.46
N LEU A 260 10.45 -36.22 12.68
CA LEU A 260 11.63 -35.86 13.45
C LEU A 260 12.61 -37.02 13.59
N LYS A 261 12.12 -38.22 13.95
CA LYS A 261 12.96 -39.42 14.12
C LYS A 261 13.61 -39.86 12.81
N GLU A 262 12.90 -39.74 11.69
CA GLU A 262 13.45 -40.07 10.38
C GLU A 262 14.49 -39.04 9.94
N HIS A 263 14.26 -37.74 10.18
CA HIS A 263 15.24 -36.69 9.95
C HIS A 263 16.49 -36.86 10.84
N GLU A 264 16.33 -37.20 12.12
CA GLU A 264 17.42 -37.54 13.04
C GLU A 264 18.27 -38.69 12.46
N ALA A 265 17.63 -39.77 12.01
CA ALA A 265 18.32 -40.92 11.46
C ALA A 265 19.12 -40.56 10.18
N ARG A 266 18.55 -39.73 9.30
CA ARG A 266 19.19 -39.25 8.07
C ARG A 266 20.23 -38.17 8.32
N GLY A 267 20.16 -37.49 9.47
CA GLY A 267 21.07 -36.42 9.84
C GLY A 267 20.71 -35.06 9.24
N ASN A 268 19.43 -34.81 8.98
CA ASN A 268 18.94 -33.56 8.42
C ASN A 268 18.84 -32.52 9.54
N VAL A 269 19.95 -31.83 9.82
CA VAL A 269 20.03 -30.84 10.92
C VAL A 269 19.06 -29.69 10.70
N ASP A 270 18.97 -29.17 9.47
CA ASP A 270 18.13 -28.02 9.14
C ASP A 270 16.65 -28.32 9.41
N MET A 271 16.18 -29.54 9.10
CA MET A 271 14.80 -29.96 9.37
C MET A 271 14.51 -30.13 10.87
N ILE A 272 15.53 -30.44 11.68
CA ILE A 272 15.38 -30.50 13.14
C ILE A 272 15.34 -29.08 13.73
N LEU A 273 16.10 -28.14 13.16
CA LEU A 273 16.01 -26.72 13.53
C LEU A 273 14.66 -26.14 13.16
N LEU A 274 14.19 -26.40 11.93
CA LEU A 274 12.85 -26.03 11.49
C LEU A 274 11.78 -26.54 12.47
N ALA A 275 11.81 -27.83 12.80
CA ALA A 275 10.86 -28.39 13.77
C ALA A 275 10.98 -27.81 15.18
N LEU A 276 12.20 -27.43 15.60
CA LEU A 276 12.46 -26.81 16.90
C LEU A 276 11.85 -25.40 16.98
N ASP A 277 11.92 -24.66 15.88
CA ASP A 277 11.40 -23.29 15.76
C ASP A 277 9.88 -23.29 15.58
N SER A 278 9.34 -24.06 14.62
CA SER A 278 7.93 -23.94 14.23
C SER A 278 6.94 -24.63 15.18
N LEU A 279 7.28 -25.78 15.79
CA LEU A 279 6.27 -26.63 16.46
C LEU A 279 5.85 -26.17 17.87
N GLY A 280 6.53 -25.18 18.45
CA GLY A 280 6.13 -24.42 19.64
C GLY A 280 5.77 -25.16 20.94
N SER A 281 5.75 -26.50 20.96
CA SER A 281 5.33 -27.30 22.11
C SER A 281 6.51 -27.86 22.90
N ASP A 282 6.45 -27.81 24.24
CA ASP A 282 7.45 -28.41 25.15
C ASP A 282 7.76 -29.88 24.83
N PHE A 283 6.78 -30.60 24.28
CA PHE A 283 6.97 -31.99 23.86
C PHE A 283 7.89 -32.08 22.65
N MET A 284 7.64 -31.27 21.62
CA MET A 284 8.45 -31.25 20.40
C MET A 284 9.81 -30.61 20.65
N GLU A 285 9.87 -29.48 21.34
CA GLU A 285 11.13 -28.80 21.70
C GLU A 285 12.11 -29.76 22.38
N ARG A 286 11.65 -30.45 23.43
CA ARG A 286 12.46 -31.45 24.13
C ARG A 286 12.93 -32.55 23.18
N HIS A 287 12.08 -33.04 22.29
CA HIS A 287 12.46 -34.11 21.38
C HIS A 287 13.42 -33.66 20.28
N CYS A 288 13.33 -32.41 19.81
CA CYS A 288 14.30 -31.82 18.89
C CYS A 288 15.68 -31.65 19.57
N LEU A 289 15.72 -31.14 20.80
CA LEU A 289 16.95 -31.04 21.59
C LEU A 289 17.56 -32.42 21.89
N GLU A 290 16.74 -33.41 22.24
CA GLU A 290 17.19 -34.79 22.40
C GLU A 290 17.73 -35.39 21.10
N ALA A 291 17.14 -35.06 19.95
CA ALA A 291 17.64 -35.49 18.64
C ALA A 291 19.06 -34.93 18.41
N PHE A 292 19.28 -33.63 18.68
CA PHE A 292 20.62 -33.04 18.65
C PHE A 292 21.60 -33.73 19.60
N GLU A 293 21.18 -34.05 20.82
CA GLU A 293 22.04 -34.78 21.77
C GLU A 293 22.47 -36.15 21.23
N ARG A 294 21.53 -36.89 20.61
CA ARG A 294 21.77 -38.22 20.05
C ARG A 294 22.62 -38.17 18.79
N MET A 295 22.41 -37.18 17.93
CA MET A 295 23.21 -36.96 16.72
C MET A 295 24.65 -36.57 17.06
N GLY A 296 24.87 -35.86 18.17
CA GLY A 296 26.20 -35.43 18.61
C GLY A 296 26.93 -34.67 17.50
N LYS A 297 28.15 -35.10 17.15
CA LYS A 297 28.94 -34.45 16.08
C LYS A 297 28.25 -34.37 14.72
N ARG A 298 27.33 -35.29 14.40
CA ARG A 298 26.55 -35.23 13.15
C ARG A 298 25.55 -34.07 13.15
N GLY A 299 25.14 -33.63 14.34
CA GLY A 299 24.25 -32.49 14.51
C GLY A 299 24.95 -31.15 14.44
N LYS A 300 26.30 -31.12 14.40
CA LYS A 300 27.05 -29.86 14.47
C LYS A 300 27.04 -29.13 13.11
N THR A 301 26.17 -28.14 13.00
CA THR A 301 26.20 -27.04 12.01
C THR A 301 26.38 -25.71 12.75
N GLU A 302 26.76 -24.65 12.04
CA GLU A 302 26.87 -23.30 12.62
C GLU A 302 25.56 -22.86 13.27
N ALA A 303 24.45 -22.92 12.51
CA ALA A 303 23.11 -22.61 13.00
C ALA A 303 22.69 -23.43 14.23
N SER A 304 22.94 -24.76 14.23
CA SER A 304 22.59 -25.59 15.39
C SER A 304 23.43 -25.28 16.64
N VAL A 305 24.68 -24.86 16.45
CA VAL A 305 25.55 -24.50 17.57
C VAL A 305 25.10 -23.18 18.17
N GLU A 306 24.79 -22.18 17.33
CA GLU A 306 24.23 -20.90 17.77
C GLU A 306 22.92 -21.08 18.55
N GLU A 307 21.98 -21.84 17.99
CA GLU A 307 20.66 -22.07 18.58
C GLU A 307 20.75 -22.80 19.94
N VAL A 308 21.65 -23.79 20.06
CA VAL A 308 21.89 -24.47 21.33
C VAL A 308 22.72 -23.61 22.29
N LEU A 309 23.65 -22.79 21.78
CA LEU A 309 24.47 -21.88 22.60
C LEU A 309 23.60 -20.81 23.26
N GLY A 310 22.66 -20.18 22.55
CA GLY A 310 21.73 -19.20 23.12
C GLY A 310 20.88 -19.77 24.27
N ARG A 311 20.57 -21.08 24.24
CA ARG A 311 19.95 -21.78 25.38
C ARG A 311 20.95 -22.04 26.52
N ALA A 312 22.15 -22.48 26.18
CA ALA A 312 23.21 -22.73 27.16
C ALA A 312 23.60 -21.46 27.94
N GLU A 313 23.54 -20.30 27.29
CA GLU A 313 23.78 -19.00 27.92
C GLU A 313 22.78 -18.67 29.04
N LYS A 314 21.56 -19.19 28.91
CA LYS A 314 20.53 -19.14 29.96
C LYS A 314 20.73 -20.21 31.03
N ARG A 315 21.91 -20.85 31.06
CA ARG A 315 22.31 -21.97 31.92
C ARG A 315 21.44 -23.23 31.76
N ASP A 316 20.88 -23.43 30.56
CA ASP A 316 20.14 -24.66 30.25
C ASP A 316 21.08 -25.88 30.21
N ARG A 317 20.94 -26.76 31.21
CA ARG A 317 21.82 -27.94 31.37
C ARG A 317 21.73 -28.93 30.20
N PRO A 318 20.54 -29.26 29.65
CA PRO A 318 20.44 -30.02 28.42
C PRO A 318 21.24 -29.43 27.25
N ALA A 319 21.12 -28.13 27.00
CA ALA A 319 21.85 -27.43 25.92
C ALA A 319 23.37 -27.52 26.09
N ILE A 320 23.89 -27.28 27.31
CA ILE A 320 25.32 -27.44 27.61
C ILE A 320 25.81 -28.86 27.29
N ARG A 321 24.99 -29.88 27.59
CA ARG A 321 25.31 -31.27 27.28
C ARG A 321 25.33 -31.53 25.77
N ILE A 322 24.36 -30.97 25.04
CA ILE A 322 24.27 -31.07 23.58
C ILE A 322 25.53 -30.47 22.93
N LEU A 323 25.95 -29.26 23.33
CA LEU A 323 27.19 -28.62 22.84
C LEU A 323 28.43 -29.49 23.07
N GLY A 324 28.52 -30.09 24.26
CA GLY A 324 29.57 -31.07 24.59
C GLY A 324 29.54 -32.30 23.69
N LYS A 325 28.36 -32.82 23.34
CA LYS A 325 28.17 -33.97 22.43
C LYS A 325 28.49 -33.62 20.97
N MET A 326 28.17 -32.40 20.55
CA MET A 326 28.52 -31.86 19.24
C MET A 326 30.02 -31.61 19.08
N ALA A 327 30.75 -31.47 20.19
CA ALA A 327 32.12 -30.95 20.21
C ALA A 327 32.20 -29.54 19.61
N ALA A 328 31.26 -28.68 20.03
CA ALA A 328 31.24 -27.26 19.72
C ALA A 328 32.33 -26.53 20.52
N THR A 329 33.50 -26.35 19.90
CA THR A 329 34.62 -25.63 20.51
C THR A 329 34.34 -24.14 20.64
N GLU A 330 33.43 -23.61 19.81
CA GLU A 330 32.99 -22.22 19.83
C GLU A 330 32.29 -21.87 21.15
N ALA A 331 31.60 -22.85 21.75
CA ALA A 331 30.91 -22.68 23.02
C ALA A 331 31.85 -22.70 24.25
N THR A 332 33.13 -23.07 24.11
CA THR A 332 33.96 -23.32 25.30
C THR A 332 34.22 -22.08 26.11
N ASP A 333 34.39 -20.93 25.46
CA ASP A 333 34.70 -19.68 26.15
C ASP A 333 33.53 -19.26 27.04
N THR A 334 32.30 -19.29 26.50
CA THR A 334 31.05 -19.06 27.23
C THR A 334 30.86 -20.05 28.39
N LEU A 335 31.11 -21.35 28.15
CA LEU A 335 30.86 -22.38 29.16
C LEU A 335 31.87 -22.37 30.31
N VAL A 336 33.09 -21.90 30.09
CA VAL A 336 34.11 -21.78 31.15
C VAL A 336 33.71 -20.75 32.20
N GLU A 337 33.02 -19.68 31.81
CA GLU A 337 32.53 -18.66 32.75
C GLU A 337 31.60 -19.26 33.83
N TYR A 338 30.79 -20.25 33.46
CA TYR A 338 29.88 -20.91 34.40
C TYR A 338 30.56 -21.89 35.38
N VAL A 339 31.80 -22.30 35.11
CA VAL A 339 32.53 -23.21 35.99
C VAL A 339 33.02 -22.49 37.25
N GLU A 340 33.26 -21.18 37.17
CA GLU A 340 33.75 -20.37 38.29
C GLU A 340 32.63 -19.87 39.23
N GLU A 341 31.37 -19.92 38.77
CA GLU A 341 30.22 -19.49 39.53
C GLU A 341 29.64 -20.64 40.38
N ASP A 342 29.89 -20.61 41.68
CA ASP A 342 29.57 -21.64 42.71
C ASP A 342 28.05 -21.80 43.01
N SER A 343 27.18 -21.61 42.01
CA SER A 343 25.72 -21.51 42.18
C SER A 343 24.94 -22.76 41.74
N ASN A 344 25.55 -23.74 41.08
CA ASN A 344 24.87 -24.99 40.75
C ASN A 344 25.89 -26.14 40.53
N PRO A 345 26.02 -27.11 41.46
CA PRO A 345 27.03 -28.17 41.39
C PRO A 345 26.80 -29.17 40.26
#